data_AF-A0A4R7SQF8-F1
#
_entry.id   AF-A0A4R7SQF8-F1
#
_cell.length_a   1.000
_cell.length_b   1.000
_cell.length_c   1.000
_cell.angle_alpha   90.00
_cell.angle_beta   90.00
_cell.angle_gamma   90.00
#
_symmetry.space_group_name_H-M   'P 1'
#
loop_
_entity.id
_entity.type
_entity.pdbx_description
1 polymer ?
#
loop_
_entity_poly.entity_id
_entity_poly.type
_entity_poly.pdbx_seq_one_letter_code
_entity_poly.pdbx_strand_id
1 'polypeptide(L)'
;MSTQRLFCWSIATVVAVFSLSSCALSPLELVGWASPQPKEGVPLQPGTRYEVRKALAAGVPFRPQELKRYYFVMDAPRPPLMAAAQIPGRRMTVRTTAYCHDEDDHIVYGVKNALGTPLKFGAVRSAAADWSRYPVGTRFRIAGQPDVVYEVDDYGSALVGTGTIDLYKPTQGMMNDWGVRHVDIEVLQWGSYRKSMEIMRERTRWPHVRRMVDEIETQVYQVTAEALRGPMTASL
;
A
#
# COMPACT_ATOMS: atom_id res chain seq x y z
N MET A 1 53.26 -93.25 -14.27
CA MET A 1 52.30 -93.32 -15.39
C MET A 1 51.00 -92.74 -14.87
N SER A 2 50.35 -91.72 -15.40
CA SER A 2 50.43 -91.06 -16.69
C SER A 2 50.04 -89.59 -16.49
N THR A 3 50.81 -88.72 -17.12
CA THR A 3 50.51 -87.32 -17.42
C THR A 3 49.23 -87.19 -18.25
N GLN A 4 48.45 -86.15 -18.02
CA GLN A 4 47.90 -85.33 -19.12
C GLN A 4 47.55 -83.93 -18.64
N ARG A 5 48.24 -82.97 -19.27
CA ARG A 5 47.98 -81.53 -19.22
C ARG A 5 46.84 -81.22 -20.18
N LEU A 6 45.93 -80.33 -19.80
CA LEU A 6 45.19 -79.52 -20.75
C LEU A 6 45.16 -78.07 -20.26
N PHE A 7 45.68 -77.20 -21.12
CA PHE A 7 45.74 -75.75 -20.99
C PHE A 7 44.70 -75.22 -21.97
N CYS A 8 43.78 -74.34 -21.55
CA CYS A 8 43.16 -73.40 -22.47
C CYS A 8 42.53 -72.20 -21.76
N TRP A 9 43.13 -71.03 -22.01
CA TRP A 9 42.54 -69.71 -22.26
C TRP A 9 41.78 -68.96 -21.15
N SER A 10 42.50 -67.97 -20.61
CA SER A 10 42.17 -66.55 -20.43
C SER A 10 40.69 -66.12 -20.44
N ILE A 11 40.29 -65.33 -19.43
CA ILE A 11 39.86 -63.92 -19.55
C ILE A 11 39.68 -63.36 -18.13
N ALA A 12 40.43 -62.31 -17.81
CA ALA A 12 40.23 -61.51 -16.60
C ALA A 12 38.99 -60.64 -16.76
N THR A 13 37.98 -60.82 -15.92
CA THR A 13 36.77 -59.99 -15.92
C THR A 13 36.93 -58.87 -14.89
N VAL A 14 36.98 -57.64 -15.38
CA VAL A 14 36.93 -56.40 -14.59
C VAL A 14 35.53 -56.29 -13.95
N VAL A 15 35.48 -56.17 -12.63
CA VAL A 15 34.25 -55.84 -11.90
C VAL A 15 34.01 -54.33 -12.01
N ALA A 16 33.03 -53.94 -12.82
CA ALA A 16 32.45 -52.60 -12.78
C ALA A 16 31.14 -52.63 -11.99
N VAL A 17 31.14 -52.04 -10.81
CA VAL A 17 29.96 -51.86 -9.97
C VAL A 17 29.13 -50.71 -10.54
N PHE A 18 28.01 -51.03 -11.18
CA PHE A 18 26.94 -50.05 -11.44
C PHE A 18 25.86 -50.18 -10.36
N SER A 19 25.79 -49.16 -9.49
CA SER A 19 24.72 -48.97 -8.52
C SER A 19 23.45 -48.52 -9.25
N LEU A 20 22.49 -49.44 -9.45
CA LEU A 20 21.11 -49.09 -9.78
C LEU A 20 20.25 -49.23 -8.52
N SER A 21 19.93 -48.07 -7.94
CA SER A 21 19.04 -47.91 -6.80
C SER A 21 17.65 -48.45 -7.14
N SER A 22 17.28 -49.56 -6.50
CA SER A 22 15.95 -50.16 -6.58
C SER A 22 15.03 -49.44 -5.61
N CYS A 23 14.13 -48.59 -6.10
CA CYS A 23 12.98 -48.15 -5.33
C CYS A 23 11.97 -49.30 -5.27
N ALA A 24 12.01 -50.06 -4.17
CA ALA A 24 10.99 -51.03 -3.83
C ALA A 24 9.65 -50.32 -3.58
N LEU A 25 8.59 -50.82 -4.23
CA LEU A 25 7.21 -50.50 -3.89
C LEU A 25 6.88 -51.14 -2.54
N SER A 26 6.54 -50.31 -1.56
CA SER A 26 5.93 -50.77 -0.30
C SER A 26 4.46 -51.17 -0.53
N PRO A 27 3.94 -52.17 0.21
CA PRO A 27 2.57 -52.66 0.04
C PRO A 27 1.53 -51.65 0.52
N LEU A 28 0.32 -51.79 0.00
CA LEU A 28 -0.92 -51.16 0.46
C LEU A 28 -0.91 -50.89 1.98
N GLU A 29 -0.74 -49.63 2.36
CA GLU A 29 -1.22 -49.13 3.64
C GLU A 29 -2.62 -48.52 3.42
N LEU A 30 -3.51 -48.91 4.31
CA LEU A 30 -4.91 -48.51 4.40
C LEU A 30 -5.03 -47.00 4.24
N VAL A 31 -5.77 -46.56 3.22
CA VAL A 31 -6.13 -45.15 3.00
C VAL A 31 -6.97 -44.67 4.18
N GLY A 32 -6.33 -44.06 5.17
CA GLY A 32 -6.98 -43.07 6.01
C GLY A 32 -7.21 -41.83 5.15
N TRP A 33 -8.47 -41.41 4.99
CA TRP A 33 -8.79 -40.13 4.39
C TRP A 33 -8.28 -38.99 5.28
N ALA A 34 -7.01 -38.62 5.12
CA ALA A 34 -6.53 -37.34 5.58
C ALA A 34 -7.02 -36.28 4.59
N SER A 35 -7.98 -35.46 5.03
CA SER A 35 -8.39 -34.26 4.31
C SER A 35 -7.14 -33.43 3.98
N PRO A 36 -6.93 -32.99 2.72
CA PRO A 36 -5.80 -32.15 2.38
C PRO A 36 -5.90 -30.86 3.20
N GLN A 37 -4.97 -30.69 4.13
CA GLN A 37 -4.85 -29.43 4.86
C GLN A 37 -4.54 -28.33 3.84
N PRO A 38 -5.27 -27.20 3.85
CA PRO A 38 -5.01 -26.12 2.92
C PRO A 38 -3.58 -25.61 3.14
N LYS A 39 -2.72 -25.81 2.13
CA LYS A 39 -1.41 -25.15 2.11
C LYS A 39 -1.67 -23.66 1.95
N GLU A 40 -1.29 -22.89 2.95
CA GLU A 40 -1.41 -21.44 2.95
C GLU A 40 -0.65 -20.89 1.73
N GLY A 41 -1.39 -20.23 0.82
CA GLY A 41 -0.82 -19.67 -0.40
C GLY A 41 0.01 -18.42 -0.11
N VAL A 42 0.87 -18.03 -1.06
CA VAL A 42 1.61 -16.77 -0.97
C VAL A 42 0.62 -15.59 -0.85
N PRO A 43 0.80 -14.68 0.12
CA PRO A 43 -0.07 -13.53 0.28
C PRO A 43 -0.15 -12.67 -0.99
N LEU A 44 -1.37 -12.23 -1.33
CA LEU A 44 -1.61 -11.33 -2.46
C LEU A 44 -0.91 -9.99 -2.23
N GLN A 45 -0.35 -9.43 -3.30
CA GLN A 45 0.44 -8.21 -3.34
C GLN A 45 -0.42 -7.07 -3.91
N PRO A 46 -0.51 -5.90 -3.23
CA PRO A 46 -1.20 -4.73 -3.75
C PRO A 46 -0.71 -4.32 -5.15
N GLY A 47 -1.61 -3.86 -6.01
CA GLY A 47 -1.28 -3.42 -7.37
C GLY A 47 -0.95 -4.54 -8.36
N THR A 48 -0.91 -5.80 -7.92
CA THR A 48 -0.76 -6.96 -8.79
C THR A 48 -2.13 -7.40 -9.32
N ARG A 49 -2.21 -7.64 -10.63
CA ARG A 49 -3.43 -8.14 -11.27
C ARG A 49 -3.53 -9.65 -11.08
N TYR A 50 -4.56 -10.11 -10.39
CA TYR A 50 -4.80 -11.53 -10.15
C TYR A 50 -5.91 -12.05 -11.06
N GLU A 51 -5.72 -13.27 -11.55
CA GLU A 51 -6.73 -14.02 -12.29
C GLU A 51 -7.36 -15.03 -11.33
N VAL A 52 -8.66 -14.91 -11.06
CA VAL A 52 -9.40 -15.90 -10.26
C VAL A 52 -9.98 -16.96 -11.18
N ARG A 53 -9.79 -18.23 -10.80
CA ARG A 53 -10.45 -19.38 -11.42
C ARG A 53 -11.25 -20.11 -10.35
N LYS A 54 -12.48 -20.51 -10.69
CA LYS A 54 -13.24 -21.43 -9.84
C LYS A 54 -12.47 -22.76 -9.80
N ALA A 55 -12.23 -23.28 -8.60
CA ALA A 55 -11.60 -24.59 -8.45
C ALA A 55 -12.43 -25.64 -9.19
N LEU A 56 -11.78 -26.42 -10.06
CA LEU A 56 -12.42 -27.56 -10.70
C LEU A 56 -12.58 -28.68 -9.68
N ALA A 57 -13.72 -29.35 -9.69
CA ALA A 57 -13.92 -30.55 -8.90
C ALA A 57 -12.92 -31.63 -9.35
N ALA A 58 -12.52 -32.50 -8.42
CA ALA A 58 -11.60 -33.60 -8.72
C ALA A 58 -12.15 -34.47 -9.86
N GLY A 59 -11.32 -34.77 -10.85
CA GLY A 59 -11.69 -35.59 -12.02
C GLY A 59 -12.31 -34.83 -13.20
N VAL A 60 -12.54 -33.51 -13.09
CA VAL A 60 -13.00 -32.70 -14.23
C VAL A 60 -11.81 -32.31 -15.11
N PRO A 61 -11.80 -32.63 -16.43
CA PRO A 61 -10.70 -32.26 -17.32
C PRO A 61 -10.61 -30.75 -17.47
N PHE A 62 -9.38 -30.22 -17.35
CA PHE A 62 -9.10 -28.80 -17.43
C PHE A 62 -9.31 -28.28 -18.86
N ARG A 63 -10.31 -27.41 -19.06
CA ARG A 63 -10.64 -26.76 -20.34
C ARG A 63 -10.49 -25.24 -20.26
N PRO A 64 -9.31 -24.67 -20.56
CA PRO A 64 -9.00 -23.25 -20.32
C PRO A 64 -9.81 -22.26 -21.19
N GLN A 65 -10.41 -22.72 -22.28
CA GLN A 65 -11.21 -21.92 -23.21
C GLN A 65 -12.65 -21.71 -22.71
N GLU A 66 -13.16 -22.61 -21.86
CA GLU A 66 -14.54 -22.60 -21.36
C GLU A 66 -14.67 -21.92 -19.98
N LEU A 67 -13.55 -21.57 -19.33
CA LEU A 67 -13.53 -20.97 -18.00
C LEU A 67 -13.76 -19.45 -18.06
N LYS A 68 -14.76 -18.95 -17.33
CA LYS A 68 -14.94 -17.51 -17.11
C LYS A 68 -13.76 -16.96 -16.31
N ARG A 69 -13.02 -16.02 -16.90
CA ARG A 69 -11.87 -15.34 -16.28
C ARG A 69 -12.34 -14.02 -15.71
N TYR A 70 -12.09 -13.80 -14.43
CA TYR A 70 -12.30 -12.51 -13.79
C TYR A 70 -10.96 -11.99 -13.29
N TYR A 71 -10.70 -10.73 -13.58
CA TYR A 71 -9.52 -10.03 -13.10
C TYR A 71 -9.94 -9.08 -12.01
N PHE A 72 -9.20 -9.05 -10.91
CA PHE A 72 -9.33 -8.02 -9.91
C PHE A 72 -7.92 -7.54 -9.51
N VAL A 73 -7.84 -6.27 -9.14
CA VAL A 73 -6.63 -5.65 -8.59
C VAL A 73 -6.95 -5.35 -7.13
N MET A 74 -6.12 -5.83 -6.21
CA MET A 74 -6.22 -5.40 -4.82
C MET A 74 -5.69 -3.97 -4.73
N ASP A 75 -6.59 -3.01 -4.56
CA ASP A 75 -6.22 -1.67 -4.15
C ASP A 75 -5.47 -1.75 -2.81
N ALA A 76 -4.37 -1.02 -2.69
CA ALA A 76 -3.65 -0.93 -1.44
C ALA A 76 -4.60 -0.49 -0.33
N PRO A 77 -4.54 -1.13 0.84
CA PRO A 77 -5.57 -0.94 1.83
C PRO A 77 -5.44 0.46 2.41
N ARG A 78 -6.57 1.19 2.40
CA ARG A 78 -6.65 2.60 2.76
C ARG A 78 -6.57 2.73 4.30
N PRO A 79 -5.75 3.62 4.87
CA PRO A 79 -5.65 3.81 6.33
C PRO A 79 -7.02 3.92 7.04
N PRO A 80 -7.18 3.54 8.32
CA PRO A 80 -8.46 3.60 9.04
C PRO A 80 -9.08 5.01 9.14
N LEU A 81 -8.29 6.07 8.98
CA LEU A 81 -8.80 7.44 8.78
C LEU A 81 -9.61 7.60 7.48
N MET A 82 -9.31 6.80 6.46
CA MET A 82 -10.06 6.70 5.20
C MET A 82 -11.41 6.01 5.38
N ALA A 83 -11.51 5.00 6.27
CA ALA A 83 -12.77 4.34 6.56
C ALA A 83 -13.77 5.29 7.26
N ALA A 84 -13.26 6.15 8.16
CA ALA A 84 -14.07 7.21 8.74
C ALA A 84 -14.51 8.23 7.69
N ALA A 85 -13.66 8.54 6.72
CA ALA A 85 -13.86 9.64 5.78
C ALA A 85 -14.38 9.24 4.39
N GLN A 86 -14.76 7.96 4.21
CA GLN A 86 -15.44 7.44 3.02
C GLN A 86 -16.94 7.77 2.97
N ILE A 87 -17.47 8.45 3.99
CA ILE A 87 -18.84 8.97 3.97
C ILE A 87 -18.78 10.40 3.41
N PRO A 88 -19.11 10.63 2.12
CA PRO A 88 -19.27 11.99 1.61
C PRO A 88 -20.23 12.77 2.51
N GLY A 89 -19.85 13.99 2.89
CA GLY A 89 -20.58 14.83 3.84
C GLY A 89 -20.23 14.61 5.32
N ARG A 90 -19.27 13.74 5.66
CA ARG A 90 -18.79 13.65 7.05
C ARG A 90 -18.07 14.93 7.44
N ARG A 91 -18.69 15.66 8.37
CA ARG A 91 -18.08 16.82 9.02
C ARG A 91 -17.08 16.33 10.06
N MET A 92 -15.93 16.98 10.12
CA MET A 92 -14.95 16.80 11.19
C MET A 92 -14.44 18.14 11.67
N THR A 93 -14.23 18.27 12.97
CA THR A 93 -13.63 19.46 13.57
C THR A 93 -12.11 19.34 13.49
N VAL A 94 -11.48 20.33 12.88
CA VAL A 94 -10.01 20.39 12.70
C VAL A 94 -9.46 21.69 13.26
N ARG A 95 -8.25 21.63 13.81
CA ARG A 95 -7.51 22.83 14.16
C ARG A 95 -6.97 23.46 12.87
N THR A 96 -7.22 24.74 12.69
CA THR A 96 -6.68 25.53 11.58
C THR A 96 -5.85 26.69 12.07
N THR A 97 -4.81 26.99 11.32
CA THR A 97 -4.03 28.23 11.40
C THR A 97 -4.09 28.94 10.05
N ALA A 98 -3.37 30.05 9.89
CA ALA A 98 -3.13 30.65 8.60
C ALA A 98 -1.66 31.03 8.46
N TYR A 99 -1.19 31.02 7.23
CA TYR A 99 0.17 31.44 6.85
C TYR A 99 0.11 32.42 5.67
N CYS A 100 1.19 33.18 5.50
CA CYS A 100 1.40 34.13 4.43
C CYS A 100 2.80 33.93 3.82
N HIS A 101 2.92 34.12 2.51
CA HIS A 101 4.21 34.02 1.83
C HIS A 101 5.18 35.16 2.16
N ASP A 102 4.67 36.22 2.80
CA ASP A 102 5.45 37.37 3.32
C ASP A 102 6.01 37.12 4.73
N GLU A 103 5.83 35.93 5.31
CA GLU A 103 6.47 35.56 6.57
C GLU A 103 7.96 35.28 6.35
N ASP A 104 8.81 35.65 7.33
CA ASP A 104 10.29 35.56 7.21
C ASP A 104 10.79 34.15 6.86
N ASP A 105 10.08 33.11 7.32
CA ASP A 105 10.39 31.71 7.07
C ASP A 105 9.91 31.21 5.69
N HIS A 106 9.07 31.98 4.98
CA HIS A 106 8.53 31.68 3.65
C HIS A 106 9.21 32.43 2.50
N ILE A 107 10.01 33.47 2.78
CA ILE A 107 10.67 34.30 1.75
C ILE A 107 11.48 33.44 0.76
N VAL A 108 12.12 32.36 1.23
CA VAL A 108 12.94 31.46 0.41
C VAL A 108 12.12 30.71 -0.64
N TYR A 109 10.85 30.42 -0.35
CA TYR A 109 9.94 29.67 -1.23
C TYR A 109 9.06 30.61 -2.08
N GLY A 110 8.95 31.87 -1.67
CA GLY A 110 8.14 32.88 -2.34
C GLY A 110 6.68 32.45 -2.42
N VAL A 111 6.04 32.73 -3.57
CA VAL A 111 4.62 32.43 -3.78
C VAL A 111 4.34 31.00 -4.27
N LYS A 112 5.25 30.05 -4.05
CA LYS A 112 5.10 28.66 -4.54
C LYS A 112 4.77 27.70 -3.41
N ASN A 113 3.83 26.80 -3.65
CA ASN A 113 3.53 25.67 -2.77
C ASN A 113 4.56 24.53 -2.94
N ALA A 114 4.46 23.50 -2.11
CA ALA A 114 5.27 22.28 -2.20
C ALA A 114 5.19 21.55 -3.55
N LEU A 115 4.17 21.80 -4.40
CA LEU A 115 4.11 21.29 -5.78
C LEU A 115 4.95 22.09 -6.78
N GLY A 116 5.52 23.22 -6.36
CA GLY A 116 6.25 24.15 -7.23
C GLY A 116 5.33 25.06 -8.06
N THR A 117 4.03 25.07 -7.77
CA THR A 117 3.01 25.89 -8.45
C THR A 117 2.65 27.12 -7.61
N PRO A 118 2.13 28.20 -8.21
CA PRO A 118 1.72 29.38 -7.45
C PRO A 118 0.64 29.07 -6.40
N LEU A 119 0.75 29.68 -5.22
CA LEU A 119 -0.25 29.64 -4.16
C LEU A 119 -1.57 30.23 -4.66
N LYS A 120 -2.68 29.56 -4.34
CA LYS A 120 -4.01 29.89 -4.86
C LYS A 120 -4.80 30.67 -3.83
N PHE A 121 -5.43 31.76 -4.23
CA PHE A 121 -6.40 32.47 -3.41
C PHE A 121 -7.58 32.99 -4.24
N GLY A 122 -8.63 32.18 -4.35
CA GLY A 122 -9.88 32.53 -5.04
C GLY A 122 -11.01 31.61 -4.58
N ALA A 123 -11.79 31.07 -5.52
CA ALA A 123 -12.75 30.00 -5.26
C ALA A 123 -12.07 28.69 -4.82
N VAL A 124 -10.84 28.46 -5.29
CA VAL A 124 -9.93 27.43 -4.76
C VAL A 124 -8.79 28.13 -4.02
N ARG A 125 -8.44 27.63 -2.84
CA ARG A 125 -7.40 28.19 -1.99
C ARG A 125 -6.39 27.12 -1.56
N SER A 126 -5.12 27.47 -1.55
CA SER A 126 -4.06 26.59 -1.07
C SER A 126 -4.17 26.37 0.44
N ALA A 127 -3.77 25.18 0.87
CA ALA A 127 -3.69 24.81 2.27
C ALA A 127 -2.45 23.92 2.48
N ALA A 128 -1.74 24.18 3.58
CA ALA A 128 -0.66 23.34 4.02
C ALA A 128 -1.15 22.34 5.07
N ALA A 129 -0.65 21.12 5.02
CA ALA A 129 -0.97 20.11 6.02
C ALA A 129 0.14 19.05 6.12
N ASP A 130 0.04 18.22 7.15
CA ASP A 130 0.77 16.96 7.23
C ASP A 130 0.22 15.98 6.17
N TRP A 131 1.01 15.67 5.14
CA TRP A 131 0.60 14.78 4.05
C TRP A 131 0.44 13.31 4.47
N SER A 132 0.93 12.90 5.65
CA SER A 132 0.61 11.58 6.22
C SER A 132 -0.83 11.50 6.75
N ARG A 133 -1.48 12.67 6.96
CA ARG A 133 -2.84 12.80 7.49
C ARG A 133 -3.81 13.31 6.44
N TYR A 134 -3.43 14.37 5.73
CA TYR A 134 -4.18 14.97 4.64
C TYR A 134 -3.32 14.92 3.37
N PRO A 135 -3.37 13.81 2.61
CA PRO A 135 -2.53 13.64 1.45
C PRO A 135 -2.74 14.74 0.41
N VAL A 136 -1.71 14.98 -0.40
CA VAL A 136 -1.74 16.01 -1.45
C VAL A 136 -2.92 15.81 -2.40
N GLY A 137 -3.61 16.91 -2.71
CA GLY A 137 -4.84 16.94 -3.48
C GLY A 137 -6.12 16.72 -2.67
N THR A 138 -6.04 16.64 -1.33
CA THR A 138 -7.25 16.64 -0.49
C THR A 138 -7.99 17.96 -0.67
N ARG A 139 -9.31 17.90 -0.93
CA ARG A 139 -10.17 19.05 -1.11
C ARG A 139 -11.25 19.07 -0.03
N PHE A 140 -11.45 20.22 0.58
CA PHE A 140 -12.44 20.38 1.64
C PHE A 140 -13.06 21.78 1.63
N ARG A 141 -14.20 21.92 2.31
CA ARG A 141 -14.83 23.21 2.61
C ARG A 141 -14.89 23.41 4.10
N ILE A 142 -14.88 24.66 4.53
CA ILE A 142 -15.19 25.03 5.90
C ILE A 142 -16.70 25.30 5.96
N ALA A 143 -17.42 24.79 6.96
CA ALA A 143 -18.88 24.86 7.01
C ALA A 143 -19.47 26.29 6.88
N GLY A 144 -18.74 27.31 7.35
CA GLY A 144 -19.11 28.73 7.20
C GLY A 144 -18.62 29.42 5.92
N GLN A 145 -18.02 28.70 4.98
CA GLN A 145 -17.49 29.22 3.71
C GLN A 145 -17.79 28.25 2.55
N PRO A 146 -19.08 28.04 2.21
CA PRO A 146 -19.48 27.01 1.23
C PRO A 146 -18.96 27.25 -0.19
N ASP A 147 -18.73 28.52 -0.56
CA ASP A 147 -18.24 28.92 -1.89
C ASP A 147 -16.72 28.80 -2.05
N VAL A 148 -16.02 28.42 -0.98
CA VAL A 148 -14.56 28.32 -0.96
C VAL A 148 -14.15 26.87 -0.78
N VAL A 149 -13.40 26.36 -1.75
CA VAL A 149 -12.74 25.05 -1.66
C VAL A 149 -11.28 25.24 -1.30
N TYR A 150 -10.83 24.56 -0.26
CA TYR A 150 -9.43 24.47 0.07
C TYR A 150 -8.84 23.21 -0.57
N GLU A 151 -7.63 23.30 -1.10
CA GLU A 151 -6.88 22.19 -1.67
C GLU A 151 -5.56 22.06 -0.92
N VAL A 152 -5.29 20.87 -0.39
CA VAL A 152 -4.01 20.55 0.23
C VAL A 152 -2.97 20.38 -0.86
N ASP A 153 -2.18 21.41 -1.10
CA ASP A 153 -1.12 21.46 -2.11
C ASP A 153 0.24 21.85 -1.51
N ASP A 154 0.29 22.06 -0.20
CA ASP A 154 1.48 22.49 0.53
C ASP A 154 1.70 21.68 1.83
N TYR A 155 2.87 21.78 2.43
CA TYR A 155 3.19 21.20 3.75
C TYR A 155 4.22 22.05 4.50
N GLY A 156 4.24 21.92 5.83
CA GLY A 156 5.17 22.65 6.70
C GLY A 156 5.63 21.81 7.89
N SER A 157 6.86 22.04 8.35
CA SER A 157 7.47 21.30 9.46
C SER A 157 6.65 21.40 10.75
N ALA A 158 6.08 22.57 11.04
CA ALA A 158 5.24 22.83 12.22
C ALA A 158 3.91 22.06 12.22
N LEU A 159 3.49 21.53 11.07
CA LEU A 159 2.19 20.85 10.93
C LEU A 159 2.29 19.35 11.18
N VAL A 160 3.47 18.75 10.96
CA VAL A 160 3.70 17.31 11.03
C VAL A 160 3.37 16.75 12.42
N GLY A 161 2.48 15.76 12.47
CA GLY A 161 2.03 15.11 13.70
C GLY A 161 0.93 15.85 14.48
N THR A 162 0.53 17.07 14.06
CA THR A 162 -0.39 17.90 14.85
C THR A 162 -1.86 17.73 14.46
N GLY A 163 -2.14 17.25 13.24
CA GLY A 163 -3.50 17.23 12.68
C GLY A 163 -4.04 18.60 12.27
N THR A 164 -3.18 19.63 12.22
CA THR A 164 -3.53 21.01 11.87
C THR A 164 -3.51 21.22 10.37
N ILE A 165 -4.44 22.04 9.87
CA ILE A 165 -4.42 22.53 8.49
C ILE A 165 -4.14 24.03 8.49
N ASP A 166 -3.12 24.46 7.76
CA ASP A 166 -2.73 25.86 7.64
C ASP A 166 -3.31 26.48 6.37
N LEU A 167 -4.07 27.56 6.50
CA LEU A 167 -4.79 28.15 5.37
C LEU A 167 -4.00 29.30 4.76
N TYR A 168 -3.71 29.23 3.46
CA TYR A 168 -2.99 30.31 2.79
C TYR A 168 -3.79 31.62 2.79
N LYS A 169 -3.10 32.72 3.11
CA LYS A 169 -3.60 34.09 3.03
C LYS A 169 -2.63 34.96 2.20
N PRO A 170 -3.14 35.85 1.32
CA PRO A 170 -2.28 36.69 0.50
C PRO A 170 -1.58 37.81 1.27
N THR A 171 -2.03 38.13 2.49
CA THR A 171 -1.46 39.21 3.30
C THR A 171 -1.41 38.81 4.77
N GLN A 172 -0.45 39.37 5.51
CA GLN A 172 -0.34 39.19 6.96
C GLN A 172 -1.59 39.69 7.71
N GLY A 173 -2.26 40.74 7.22
CA GLY A 173 -3.53 41.20 7.79
C GLY A 173 -4.61 40.11 7.76
N MET A 174 -4.80 39.46 6.60
CA MET A 174 -5.77 38.37 6.45
C MET A 174 -5.38 37.10 7.22
N MET A 175 -4.08 36.87 7.40
CA MET A 175 -3.53 35.81 8.26
C MET A 175 -3.88 36.06 9.73
N ASN A 176 -3.61 37.26 10.23
CA ASN A 176 -3.91 37.67 11.60
C ASN A 176 -5.42 37.67 11.88
N ASP A 177 -6.22 38.17 10.94
CA ASP A 177 -7.69 38.15 11.03
C ASP A 177 -8.22 36.72 11.15
N TRP A 178 -7.56 35.75 10.51
CA TRP A 178 -7.89 34.34 10.70
C TRP A 178 -7.42 33.82 12.06
N GLY A 179 -6.12 33.86 12.35
CA GLY A 179 -5.55 33.33 13.59
C GLY A 179 -5.76 31.82 13.76
N VAL A 180 -5.66 31.34 15.00
CA VAL A 180 -5.87 29.91 15.33
C VAL A 180 -7.35 29.66 15.61
N ARG A 181 -7.93 28.65 14.96
CA ARG A 181 -9.34 28.27 15.12
C ARG A 181 -9.53 26.76 15.15
N HIS A 182 -10.65 26.31 15.69
CA HIS A 182 -11.18 24.99 15.41
C HIS A 182 -12.42 25.16 14.55
N VAL A 183 -12.45 24.53 13.38
CA VAL A 183 -13.53 24.69 12.42
C VAL A 183 -14.03 23.33 11.96
N ASP A 184 -15.31 23.26 11.64
CA ASP A 184 -15.86 22.08 10.99
C ASP A 184 -15.56 22.15 9.50
N ILE A 185 -14.92 21.09 9.00
CA ILE A 185 -14.67 20.89 7.58
C ILE A 185 -15.55 19.77 7.03
N GLU A 186 -15.94 19.94 5.77
CA GLU A 186 -16.50 18.89 4.93
C GLU A 186 -15.43 18.48 3.91
N VAL A 187 -14.95 17.24 3.98
CA VAL A 187 -14.01 16.72 2.99
C VAL A 187 -14.79 16.35 1.73
N LEU A 188 -14.49 17.05 0.64
CA LEU A 188 -15.10 16.82 -0.67
C LEU A 188 -14.42 15.65 -1.40
N GLN A 189 -13.10 15.58 -1.27
CA GLN A 189 -12.28 14.59 -1.94
C GLN A 189 -11.00 14.37 -1.15
N TRP A 190 -10.63 13.12 -0.90
CA TRP A 190 -9.30 12.82 -0.36
C TRP A 190 -8.24 12.87 -1.45
N GLY A 191 -7.06 13.35 -1.06
CA GLY A 191 -5.86 13.34 -1.88
C GLY A 191 -5.27 11.94 -2.04
N SER A 192 -4.05 11.88 -2.59
CA SER A 192 -3.36 10.62 -2.88
C SER A 192 -2.09 10.47 -2.06
N TYR A 193 -2.07 9.45 -1.20
CA TYR A 193 -0.86 9.05 -0.48
C TYR A 193 0.26 8.63 -1.43
N ARG A 194 -0.08 7.91 -2.52
CA ARG A 194 0.88 7.53 -3.55
C ARG A 194 1.56 8.77 -4.15
N LYS A 195 0.77 9.77 -4.55
CA LYS A 195 1.29 11.02 -5.11
C LYS A 195 2.11 11.80 -4.07
N SER A 196 1.66 11.82 -2.82
CA SER A 196 2.39 12.43 -1.70
C SER A 196 3.78 11.79 -1.56
N MET A 197 3.85 10.47 -1.59
CA MET A 197 5.10 9.70 -1.51
C MET A 197 6.01 9.94 -2.72
N GLU A 198 5.47 9.93 -3.94
CA GLU A 198 6.22 10.22 -5.17
C GLU A 198 6.95 11.57 -5.07
N ILE A 199 6.29 12.58 -4.52
CA ILE A 199 6.87 13.93 -4.33
C ILE A 199 7.85 13.97 -3.15
N MET A 200 7.51 13.36 -2.03
CA MET A 200 8.28 13.48 -0.78
C MET A 200 9.53 12.60 -0.73
N ARG A 201 9.58 11.48 -1.48
CA ARG A 201 10.72 10.54 -1.46
C ARG A 201 12.05 11.23 -1.77
N GLU A 202 12.05 12.18 -2.72
CA GLU A 202 13.23 12.96 -3.11
C GLU A 202 13.60 14.05 -2.09
N ARG A 203 12.76 14.29 -1.08
CA ARG A 203 12.88 15.39 -0.11
C ARG A 203 13.13 14.91 1.32
N THR A 204 13.36 13.60 1.50
CA THR A 204 13.59 12.91 2.79
C THR A 204 14.87 13.33 3.52
N ARG A 205 15.71 14.18 2.91
CA ARG A 205 16.80 14.87 3.61
C ARG A 205 16.28 15.73 4.76
N TRP A 206 15.06 16.26 4.65
CA TRP A 206 14.41 17.06 5.68
C TRP A 206 13.70 16.16 6.70
N PRO A 207 13.99 16.30 8.02
CA PRO A 207 13.46 15.39 9.04
C PRO A 207 11.92 15.31 9.07
N HIS A 208 11.24 16.44 8.90
CA HIS A 208 9.78 16.48 8.89
C HIS A 208 9.18 15.76 7.68
N VAL A 209 9.82 15.84 6.50
CA VAL A 209 9.39 15.08 5.31
C VAL A 209 9.62 13.59 5.51
N ARG A 210 10.78 13.20 6.04
CA ARG A 210 11.08 11.80 6.36
C ARG A 210 10.03 11.21 7.30
N ARG A 211 9.66 11.94 8.35
CA ARG A 211 8.61 11.54 9.27
C ARG A 211 7.26 11.31 8.56
N MET A 212 6.84 12.20 7.67
CA MET A 212 5.59 11.99 6.91
C MET A 212 5.66 10.74 6.03
N VAL A 213 6.80 10.51 5.38
CA VAL A 213 7.06 9.30 4.58
C VAL A 213 6.98 8.04 5.43
N ASP A 214 7.68 8.01 6.57
CA ASP A 214 7.71 6.87 7.49
C ASP A 214 6.30 6.59 8.06
N GLU A 215 5.53 7.63 8.38
CA GLU A 215 4.16 7.50 8.86
C GLU A 215 3.23 6.90 7.78
N ILE A 216 3.35 7.32 6.51
CA ILE A 216 2.58 6.73 5.40
C ILE A 216 2.95 5.25 5.22
N GLU A 217 4.25 4.92 5.20
CA GLU A 217 4.71 3.54 5.04
C GLU A 217 4.23 2.65 6.20
N THR A 218 4.29 3.17 7.43
CA THR A 218 3.77 2.49 8.62
C THR A 218 2.26 2.25 8.52
N GLN A 219 1.48 3.25 8.12
CA GLN A 219 0.04 3.11 7.94
C GLN A 219 -0.29 2.04 6.89
N VAL A 220 0.39 2.06 5.73
CA VAL A 220 0.21 1.04 4.69
C VAL A 220 0.54 -0.36 5.21
N TYR A 221 1.63 -0.51 5.96
CA TYR A 221 2.01 -1.78 6.59
C TYR A 221 0.94 -2.28 7.57
N GLN A 222 0.49 -1.43 8.49
CA GLN A 222 -0.52 -1.80 9.49
C GLN A 222 -1.82 -2.24 8.83
N VAL A 223 -2.30 -1.49 7.84
CA VAL A 223 -3.57 -1.84 7.18
C VAL A 223 -3.42 -3.11 6.34
N THR A 224 -2.25 -3.32 5.71
CA THR A 224 -1.95 -4.58 5.02
C THR A 224 -1.94 -5.74 6.01
N ALA A 225 -1.31 -5.57 7.17
CA ALA A 225 -1.29 -6.57 8.23
C ALA A 225 -2.67 -6.83 8.85
N GLU A 226 -3.55 -5.83 8.93
CA GLU A 226 -4.94 -5.97 9.38
C GLU A 226 -5.82 -6.65 8.33
N ALA A 227 -5.67 -6.29 7.05
CA ALA A 227 -6.38 -6.94 5.95
C ALA A 227 -6.01 -8.42 5.83
N LEU A 228 -4.73 -8.75 6.07
CA LEU A 228 -4.24 -10.12 6.16
C LEU A 228 -4.73 -10.85 7.42
N ARG A 229 -5.26 -10.14 8.43
CA ARG A 229 -5.85 -10.69 9.67
C ARG A 229 -7.37 -10.91 9.58
N GLY A 230 -8.03 -10.59 8.45
CA GLY A 230 -9.45 -10.86 8.22
C GLY A 230 -9.78 -12.37 8.14
N PRO A 231 -11.02 -12.80 8.44
CA PRO A 231 -11.28 -14.10 9.03
C PRO A 231 -11.06 -15.27 8.06
N MET A 232 -10.34 -16.30 8.51
CA MET A 232 -10.61 -17.66 8.08
C MET A 232 -12.00 -18.05 8.58
N THR A 233 -13.06 -17.57 7.92
CA THR A 233 -14.37 -18.22 8.06
C THR A 233 -14.25 -19.56 7.38
N ALA A 234 -14.01 -20.60 8.18
CA ALA A 234 -14.46 -21.94 7.86
C ALA A 234 -15.94 -21.85 7.52
N SER A 235 -16.27 -22.08 6.26
CA SER A 235 -17.63 -22.33 5.82
C SER A 235 -17.62 -23.75 5.26
N LEU A 236 -18.33 -24.61 6.01
CA LEU A 236 -18.59 -26.05 5.89
C LEU A 236 -17.98 -26.79 4.69
#